data_AF-W5MHB5-F1
#
_entry.id   AF-W5MHB5-F1
#
_cell.length_a   1.000
_cell.length_b   1.000
_cell.length_c   1.000
_cell.angle_alpha   90.00
_cell.angle_beta   90.00
_cell.angle_gamma   90.00
#
_symmetry.space_group_name_H-M   'P 1'
#
loop_
_entity.id
_entity.type
_entity.pdbx_description
1 polymer ?
#
loop_
_entity_poly.entity_id
_entity_poly.type
_entity_poly.pdbx_seq_one_letter_code
_entity_poly.pdbx_strand_id
1 'polypeptide(L)'
;SDPPSDWSPSLWMETFQDLVDQELDYNDSWSFQFNYGLQQQLSKEERRRGWKVYCPCAHGQFECSECSRTWPSARVVLLFHYRLRGGGDHRGTVVMRPFGQACNRWHGNYMLPGFSAGEVEETLLQLLGKIKKNCYGDDSDDEDEDGGSAGSDAVRTRPHQKSLCEACSQGICCLDDD
;
A
#
# COMPACT_ATOMS: atom_id res chain seq x y z
N SER A 1 17.99 -3.81 -14.22
CA SER A 1 17.51 -2.94 -13.14
C SER A 1 16.69 -1.85 -13.79
N ASP A 2 15.40 -1.82 -13.52
CA ASP A 2 14.56 -0.71 -13.95
C ASP A 2 15.12 0.60 -13.38
N PRO A 3 14.98 1.73 -14.11
CA PRO A 3 15.38 3.01 -13.58
C PRO A 3 14.63 3.31 -12.28
N PRO A 4 15.22 4.10 -11.35
CA PRO A 4 14.48 4.64 -10.23
C PRO A 4 13.17 5.24 -10.74
N SER A 5 12.06 4.62 -10.37
CA SER A 5 10.76 5.21 -10.57
C SER A 5 10.56 6.22 -9.45
N ASP A 6 10.13 7.42 -9.81
CA ASP A 6 9.69 8.41 -8.83
C ASP A 6 8.32 8.03 -8.27
N TRP A 7 7.94 8.62 -7.13
CA TRP A 7 6.57 8.52 -6.63
C TRP A 7 5.58 9.08 -7.67
N SER A 8 4.70 8.22 -8.17
CA SER A 8 3.70 8.57 -9.17
C SER A 8 2.29 8.21 -8.69
N PRO A 9 1.52 9.16 -8.14
CA PRO A 9 0.13 8.93 -7.76
C PRO A 9 -0.77 8.48 -8.92
N SER A 10 -0.51 8.94 -10.14
CA SER A 10 -1.33 8.60 -11.30
C SER A 10 -1.21 7.13 -11.69
N LEU A 11 0.00 6.55 -11.59
CA LEU A 11 0.22 5.12 -11.83
C LEU A 11 -0.71 4.27 -10.97
N TRP A 12 -0.79 4.56 -9.66
CA TRP A 12 -1.68 3.84 -8.75
C TRP A 12 -3.16 4.04 -9.06
N MET A 13 -3.58 5.26 -9.40
CA MET A 13 -4.99 5.55 -9.71
C MET A 13 -5.45 4.89 -11.01
N GLU A 14 -4.62 4.98 -12.07
CA GLU A 14 -4.90 4.41 -13.38
C GLU A 14 -4.93 2.89 -13.31
N THR A 15 -3.88 2.26 -12.75
CA THR A 15 -3.83 0.80 -12.56
C THR A 15 -4.99 0.30 -11.70
N PHE A 16 -5.37 1.03 -10.63
CA PHE A 16 -6.52 0.64 -9.81
C PHE A 16 -7.82 0.66 -10.61
N GLN A 17 -8.06 1.70 -11.42
CA GLN A 17 -9.28 1.79 -12.21
C GLN A 17 -9.34 0.67 -13.25
N ASP A 18 -8.23 0.41 -13.95
CA ASP A 18 -8.14 -0.66 -14.94
C ASP A 18 -8.41 -2.03 -14.31
N LEU A 19 -7.85 -2.29 -13.12
CA LEU A 19 -8.06 -3.53 -12.39
C LEU A 19 -9.49 -3.65 -11.83
N VAL A 20 -10.10 -2.56 -11.34
CA VAL A 20 -11.50 -2.59 -10.91
C VAL A 20 -12.41 -3.04 -12.06
N ASP A 21 -12.20 -2.50 -13.27
CA ASP A 21 -13.03 -2.83 -14.44
C ASP A 21 -12.84 -4.28 -14.90
N GLN A 22 -11.68 -4.88 -14.63
CA GLN A 22 -11.35 -6.26 -15.00
C GLN A 22 -11.76 -7.28 -13.92
N GLU A 23 -11.61 -6.92 -12.65
CA GLU A 23 -11.68 -7.85 -11.53
C GLU A 23 -12.99 -7.75 -10.74
N LEU A 24 -13.69 -6.60 -10.77
CA LEU A 24 -14.94 -6.40 -10.03
C LEU A 24 -16.13 -6.28 -10.98
N ASP A 25 -16.96 -7.31 -11.06
CA ASP A 25 -18.16 -7.35 -11.91
C ASP A 25 -19.46 -6.93 -11.18
N TYR A 26 -19.33 -6.40 -9.96
CA TYR A 26 -20.45 -6.11 -9.05
C TYR A 26 -21.25 -4.82 -9.36
N ASN A 27 -20.96 -4.13 -10.48
CA ASN A 27 -21.64 -2.90 -10.91
C ASN A 27 -21.58 -1.74 -9.88
N ASP A 28 -20.57 -1.74 -9.01
CA ASP A 28 -20.28 -0.64 -8.08
C ASP A 28 -19.16 0.26 -8.60
N SER A 29 -19.27 1.56 -8.36
CA SER A 29 -18.21 2.51 -8.71
C SER A 29 -17.22 2.64 -7.56
N TRP A 30 -15.94 2.41 -7.83
CA TRP A 30 -14.86 2.59 -6.87
C TRP A 30 -14.08 3.88 -7.12
N SER A 31 -13.60 4.51 -6.05
CA SER A 31 -12.72 5.67 -6.11
C SER A 31 -11.46 5.41 -5.32
N PHE A 32 -10.33 5.90 -5.84
CA PHE A 32 -9.02 5.79 -5.21
C PHE A 32 -8.47 7.17 -4.87
N GLN A 33 -8.06 7.38 -3.63
CA GLN A 33 -7.61 8.67 -3.12
C GLN A 33 -6.36 8.52 -2.27
N PHE A 34 -5.61 9.61 -2.11
CA PHE A 34 -4.44 9.64 -1.23
C PHE A 34 -4.70 10.52 0.00
N ASN A 35 -4.24 10.05 1.15
CA ASN A 35 -4.18 10.86 2.36
C ASN A 35 -2.86 10.60 3.09
N TYR A 36 -1.89 11.49 2.95
CA TYR A 36 -0.57 11.35 3.56
C TYR A 36 -0.56 11.52 5.09
N GLY A 37 -1.70 11.87 5.70
CA GLY A 37 -1.91 11.86 7.16
C GLY A 37 -2.70 10.66 7.67
N LEU A 38 -3.09 9.71 6.80
CA LEU A 38 -3.91 8.55 7.16
C LEU A 38 -3.25 7.74 8.27
N GLN A 39 -4.00 7.46 9.33
CA GLN A 39 -3.55 6.68 10.49
C GLN A 39 -4.04 5.24 10.37
N GLN A 40 -3.25 4.27 10.82
CA GLN A 40 -3.62 2.85 10.75
C GLN A 40 -4.87 2.52 11.59
N GLN A 41 -5.08 3.23 12.69
CA GLN A 41 -6.18 2.95 13.59
C GLN A 41 -7.47 3.61 13.12
N LEU A 42 -8.50 2.79 12.91
CA LEU A 42 -9.86 3.29 12.73
C LEU A 42 -10.49 3.66 14.08
N SER A 43 -11.31 4.70 14.10
CA SER A 43 -12.23 4.99 15.20
C SER A 43 -13.40 3.98 15.23
N LYS A 44 -14.18 3.99 16.33
CA LYS A 44 -15.41 3.18 16.41
C LYS A 44 -16.45 3.58 15.36
N GLU A 45 -16.54 4.88 15.06
CA GLU A 45 -17.47 5.40 14.07
C GLU A 45 -17.08 4.98 12.65
N GLU A 46 -15.79 5.03 12.31
CA GLU A 46 -15.32 4.59 10.99
C GLU A 46 -15.58 3.10 10.76
N ARG A 47 -15.28 2.24 11.76
CA ARG A 47 -15.62 0.81 11.68
C ARG A 47 -17.12 0.58 11.48
N ARG A 48 -17.97 1.30 12.22
CA ARG A 48 -19.44 1.24 12.04
C ARG A 48 -19.89 1.69 10.64
N ARG A 49 -19.13 2.58 10.01
CA ARG A 49 -19.33 3.04 8.63
C ARG A 49 -18.74 2.10 7.58
N GLY A 50 -18.32 0.91 7.98
CA GLY A 50 -17.83 -0.16 7.10
C GLY A 50 -16.37 -0.02 6.66
N TRP A 51 -15.62 0.93 7.23
CA TRP A 51 -14.19 1.05 6.94
C TRP A 51 -13.40 -0.16 7.46
N LYS A 52 -12.47 -0.61 6.63
CA LYS A 52 -11.53 -1.69 6.87
C LYS A 52 -10.12 -1.22 6.54
N VAL A 53 -9.12 -1.94 7.06
CA VAL A 53 -7.71 -1.61 6.89
C VAL A 53 -6.99 -2.78 6.22
N TYR A 54 -6.12 -2.47 5.27
CA TYR A 54 -5.14 -3.40 4.70
C TYR A 54 -3.77 -2.72 4.70
N CYS A 55 -2.71 -3.41 5.13
CA CYS A 55 -1.39 -2.81 5.31
C CYS A 55 -0.28 -3.73 4.77
N PRO A 56 -0.11 -3.81 3.44
CA PRO A 56 0.95 -4.63 2.84
C PRO A 56 2.31 -3.95 2.87
N CYS A 57 3.36 -4.75 2.64
CA CYS A 57 4.67 -4.28 2.22
C CYS A 57 4.84 -4.50 0.72
N ALA A 58 5.57 -3.61 0.06
CA ALA A 58 5.94 -3.70 -1.35
C ALA A 58 7.42 -3.33 -1.56
N HIS A 59 7.97 -3.76 -2.68
CA HIS A 59 9.27 -3.32 -3.17
C HIS A 59 9.18 -1.91 -3.77
N GLY A 60 10.03 -1.02 -3.32
CA GLY A 60 10.11 0.33 -3.88
C GLY A 60 11.51 0.88 -3.85
N GLN A 61 11.68 2.03 -4.50
CA GLN A 61 12.93 2.75 -4.55
C GLN A 61 12.71 4.16 -4.02
N PHE A 62 13.68 4.65 -3.25
CA PHE A 62 13.68 6.02 -2.74
C PHE A 62 14.79 6.81 -3.41
N GLU A 63 14.58 8.10 -3.56
CA GLU A 63 15.59 9.07 -3.94
C GLU A 63 15.62 10.22 -2.93
N CYS A 64 16.82 10.58 -2.46
CA CYS A 64 17.00 11.71 -1.58
C CYS A 64 17.09 13.01 -2.38
N SER A 65 16.17 13.95 -2.14
CA SER A 65 16.17 15.29 -2.75
C SER A 65 17.45 16.09 -2.51
N GLU A 66 18.14 15.88 -1.38
CA GLU A 66 19.30 16.67 -0.97
C GLU A 66 20.64 16.15 -1.52
N CYS A 67 20.76 14.84 -1.76
CA CYS A 67 22.03 14.23 -2.19
C CYS A 67 21.93 13.29 -3.37
N SER A 68 20.76 13.20 -4.00
CA SER A 68 20.46 12.40 -5.19
C SER A 68 20.84 10.92 -5.06
N ARG A 69 20.99 10.44 -3.82
CA ARG A 69 21.22 9.03 -3.55
C ARG A 69 19.91 8.30 -3.70
N THR A 70 19.97 7.19 -4.41
CA THR A 70 18.87 6.25 -4.47
C THR A 70 19.16 5.01 -3.65
N TRP A 71 18.12 4.41 -3.08
CA TRP A 71 18.22 3.12 -2.42
C TRP A 71 16.92 2.31 -2.59
N PRO A 72 17.02 1.00 -2.88
CA PRO A 72 15.87 0.13 -2.91
C PRO A 72 15.45 -0.28 -1.48
N SER A 73 14.20 -0.65 -1.32
CA SER A 73 13.63 -1.22 -0.11
C SER A 73 12.64 -2.32 -0.48
N ALA A 74 12.80 -3.50 0.10
CA ALA A 74 11.84 -4.60 -0.01
C ALA A 74 10.66 -4.44 0.97
N ARG A 75 10.69 -3.40 1.80
CA ARG A 75 9.71 -3.17 2.87
C ARG A 75 9.25 -1.73 2.85
N VAL A 76 8.60 -1.33 1.76
CA VAL A 76 7.82 -0.10 1.73
C VAL A 76 6.43 -0.40 2.26
N VAL A 77 6.11 0.15 3.42
CA VAL A 77 4.80 -0.06 4.05
C VAL A 77 3.77 0.81 3.34
N LEU A 78 2.64 0.20 2.99
CA LEU A 78 1.48 0.87 2.42
C LEU A 78 0.30 0.70 3.37
N LEU A 79 -0.51 1.74 3.53
CA LEU A 79 -1.74 1.69 4.31
C LEU A 79 -2.93 2.01 3.43
N PHE A 80 -3.87 1.08 3.38
CA PHE A 80 -5.15 1.24 2.70
C PHE A 80 -6.28 1.25 3.71
N HIS A 81 -7.09 2.29 3.67
CA HIS A 81 -8.45 2.26 4.20
C HIS A 81 -9.41 2.03 3.05
N TYR A 82 -10.32 1.08 3.20
CA TYR A 82 -11.31 0.80 2.15
C TYR A 82 -12.68 0.49 2.74
N ARG A 83 -13.72 0.77 1.95
CA ARG A 83 -15.10 0.37 2.24
C ARG A 83 -15.95 0.35 0.99
N LEU A 84 -17.00 -0.46 1.04
CA LEU A 84 -18.18 -0.34 0.19
C LEU A 84 -19.32 0.25 1.01
N ARG A 85 -19.96 1.31 0.51
CA ARG A 85 -21.18 1.84 1.14
C ARG A 85 -22.36 0.95 0.77
N GLY A 86 -22.97 0.32 1.77
CA GLY A 86 -24.21 -0.45 1.57
C GLY A 86 -25.40 0.44 1.19
N GLY A 87 -26.44 -0.18 0.63
CA GLY A 87 -27.63 0.51 0.11
C GLY A 87 -27.50 0.90 -1.37
N GLY A 88 -28.49 1.62 -1.91
CA GLY A 88 -28.55 1.97 -3.33
C GLY A 88 -27.51 2.98 -3.85
N ASP A 89 -26.48 3.31 -3.07
CA ASP A 89 -25.42 4.26 -3.46
C ASP A 89 -24.27 3.55 -4.22
N HIS A 90 -24.20 2.21 -4.24
CA HIS A 90 -23.29 1.39 -5.08
C HIS A 90 -21.87 1.95 -5.26
N ARG A 91 -21.27 2.40 -4.15
CA ARG A 91 -20.04 3.20 -4.17
C ARG A 91 -19.00 2.73 -3.18
N GLY A 92 -17.86 2.33 -3.72
CA GLY A 92 -16.65 1.99 -3.01
C GLY A 92 -15.68 3.16 -2.87
N THR A 93 -14.85 3.11 -1.83
CA THR A 93 -13.79 4.10 -1.61
C THR A 93 -12.56 3.39 -1.07
N VAL A 94 -11.41 3.67 -1.68
CA VAL A 94 -10.08 3.35 -1.20
C VAL A 94 -9.34 4.65 -0.92
N VAL A 95 -8.68 4.72 0.24
CA VAL A 95 -7.75 5.79 0.61
C VAL A 95 -6.41 5.16 0.95
N MET A 96 -5.37 5.57 0.25
CA MET A 96 -4.02 5.06 0.40
C MET A 96 -3.09 6.07 1.07
N ARG A 97 -2.14 5.56 1.86
CA ARG A 97 -0.93 6.27 2.29
C ARG A 97 0.29 5.37 2.06
N PRO A 98 1.23 5.75 1.19
CA PRO A 98 2.58 5.20 1.25
C PRO A 98 3.37 5.79 2.42
N PHE A 99 4.18 4.97 3.09
CA PHE A 99 5.14 5.45 4.09
C PHE A 99 6.52 5.64 3.48
N GLY A 100 7.17 6.73 3.87
CA GLY A 100 8.48 7.11 3.36
C GLY A 100 9.66 6.52 4.15
N GLN A 101 10.86 6.76 3.63
CA GLN A 101 12.12 6.48 4.31
C GLN A 101 13.03 7.71 4.33
N ALA A 102 13.73 7.93 5.43
CA ALA A 102 14.69 9.00 5.59
C ALA A 102 16.04 8.59 4.98
N CYS A 103 16.79 9.58 4.47
CA CYS A 103 18.14 9.34 3.98
C CYS A 103 19.09 9.04 5.14
N ASN A 104 19.97 8.04 4.98
CA ASN A 104 20.99 7.73 6.00
C ASN A 104 22.11 8.78 6.14
N ARG A 105 22.23 9.71 5.19
CA ARG A 105 23.21 10.80 5.22
C ARG A 105 22.64 12.12 5.73
N TRP A 106 21.37 12.37 5.45
CA TRP A 106 20.69 13.61 5.76
C TRP A 106 19.51 13.28 6.65
N HIS A 107 19.67 13.57 7.93
CA HIS A 107 18.56 13.52 8.89
C HIS A 107 17.59 14.66 8.55
N GLY A 108 16.39 14.30 8.11
CA GLY A 108 15.41 15.25 7.58
C GLY A 108 14.08 14.57 7.30
N ASN A 109 13.36 15.05 6.29
CA ASN A 109 12.04 14.54 5.91
C ASN A 109 12.12 13.12 5.33
N TYR A 110 11.01 12.39 5.42
CA TYR A 110 10.82 11.11 4.75
C TYR A 110 10.62 11.31 3.25
N MET A 111 11.32 10.53 2.44
CA MET A 111 11.16 10.50 0.99
C MET A 111 10.06 9.53 0.62
N LEU A 112 9.20 9.89 -0.31
CA LEU A 112 8.19 8.98 -0.83
C LEU A 112 8.83 7.92 -1.75
N PRO A 113 8.32 6.69 -1.71
CA PRO A 113 8.78 5.60 -2.57
C PRO A 113 8.27 5.77 -3.99
N GLY A 114 9.04 5.36 -4.99
CA GLY A 114 8.50 5.00 -6.29
C GLY A 114 8.52 3.49 -6.51
N PHE A 115 7.68 3.04 -7.44
CA PHE A 115 7.34 1.64 -7.66
C PHE A 115 7.37 1.31 -9.15
N SER A 116 7.69 0.06 -9.48
CA SER A 116 7.48 -0.46 -10.82
C SER A 116 5.98 -0.68 -11.07
N ALA A 117 5.56 -0.66 -12.33
CA ALA A 117 4.16 -0.93 -12.68
C ALA A 117 3.68 -2.31 -12.18
N GLY A 118 4.53 -3.34 -12.30
CA GLY A 118 4.20 -4.69 -11.83
C GLY A 118 4.00 -4.78 -10.32
N GLU A 119 4.80 -4.06 -9.52
CA GLU A 119 4.61 -4.05 -8.06
C GLU A 119 3.32 -3.33 -7.66
N VAL A 120 2.97 -2.24 -8.36
CA VAL A 120 1.71 -1.53 -8.17
C VAL A 120 0.53 -2.45 -8.49
N GLU A 121 0.56 -3.14 -9.63
CA GLU A 121 -0.46 -4.09 -10.05
C GLU A 121 -0.64 -5.22 -9.03
N GLU A 122 0.46 -5.87 -8.62
CA GLU A 122 0.42 -6.97 -7.63
C GLU A 122 -0.18 -6.52 -6.29
N THR A 123 0.26 -5.37 -5.77
CA THR A 123 -0.26 -4.82 -4.52
C THR A 123 -1.76 -4.53 -4.62
N LEU A 124 -2.21 -3.99 -5.74
CA LEU A 124 -3.61 -3.64 -5.96
C LEU A 124 -4.49 -4.87 -6.16
N LEU A 125 -3.99 -5.92 -6.83
CA LEU A 125 -4.69 -7.21 -6.93
C LEU A 125 -4.93 -7.82 -5.55
N GLN A 126 -3.92 -7.80 -4.67
CA GLN A 126 -4.09 -8.24 -3.27
C GLN A 126 -5.14 -7.40 -2.53
N LEU A 127 -5.14 -6.07 -2.71
CA LEU A 127 -6.17 -5.20 -2.14
C LEU A 127 -7.56 -5.55 -2.66
N LEU A 128 -7.70 -5.79 -3.97
CA LEU A 128 -8.97 -6.18 -4.58
C LEU A 128 -9.45 -7.53 -4.05
N GLY A 129 -8.57 -8.51 -3.82
CA GLY A 129 -8.90 -9.74 -3.11
C GLY A 129 -9.47 -9.47 -1.71
N LYS A 130 -8.86 -8.56 -0.94
CA LYS A 130 -9.42 -8.12 0.36
C LYS A 130 -10.77 -7.41 0.21
N ILE A 131 -11.00 -6.67 -0.88
CA ILE A 131 -12.29 -6.04 -1.17
C ILE A 131 -13.36 -7.09 -1.51
N LYS A 132 -13.07 -8.04 -2.41
CA LYS A 132 -13.95 -9.17 -2.78
C LYS A 132 -14.40 -9.94 -1.54
N LYS A 133 -13.45 -10.42 -0.75
CA LYS A 133 -13.71 -11.13 0.52
C LYS A 133 -14.52 -10.29 1.50
N ASN A 134 -14.06 -9.08 1.82
CA ASN A 134 -14.60 -8.36 2.96
C ASN A 134 -15.82 -7.46 2.65
N CYS A 135 -16.07 -7.11 1.39
CA CYS A 135 -17.18 -6.24 0.98
C CYS A 135 -18.28 -7.00 0.23
N TYR A 136 -17.93 -8.06 -0.50
CA TYR A 136 -18.88 -8.84 -1.31
C TYR A 136 -19.16 -10.23 -0.74
N GLY A 137 -18.36 -10.70 0.23
CA GLY A 137 -18.51 -12.03 0.81
C GLY A 137 -18.13 -13.13 -0.19
N ASP A 138 -17.26 -12.81 -1.15
CA ASP A 138 -16.68 -13.80 -2.04
C ASP A 138 -15.61 -14.57 -1.27
N ASP A 139 -15.97 -15.77 -0.84
CA ASP A 139 -15.07 -16.71 -0.17
C ASP A 139 -14.20 -17.42 -1.22
N SER A 140 -13.42 -16.66 -2.01
CA SER A 140 -12.29 -17.27 -2.71
C SER A 140 -11.38 -17.86 -1.62
N ASP A 141 -11.08 -19.17 -1.72
CA ASP A 141 -10.26 -19.95 -0.78
C ASP A 141 -8.78 -19.50 -0.79
N ASP A 142 -8.52 -18.20 -0.74
CA ASP A 142 -7.20 -17.65 -0.48
C ASP A 142 -7.03 -17.67 1.03
N GLU A 143 -6.43 -18.78 1.49
CA GLU A 143 -6.01 -19.03 2.86
C GLU A 143 -5.44 -17.74 3.48
N ASP A 144 -5.92 -17.43 4.69
CA ASP A 144 -5.44 -16.29 5.47
C ASP A 144 -3.95 -16.48 5.81
N GLU A 145 -3.06 -16.11 4.90
CA GLU A 145 -1.68 -15.84 5.22
C GLU A 145 -1.62 -14.43 5.82
N ASP A 146 -1.65 -14.43 7.15
CA ASP A 146 -1.18 -13.35 8.01
C ASP A 146 0.17 -12.82 7.49
N GLY A 147 0.15 -11.68 6.79
CA GLY A 147 1.28 -10.74 6.69
C GLY A 147 2.62 -11.22 6.13
N GLY A 148 2.73 -12.45 5.61
CA GLY A 148 3.96 -13.00 5.05
C GLY A 148 4.08 -12.71 3.56
N SER A 149 4.87 -11.71 3.18
CA SER A 149 5.30 -11.57 1.77
C SER A 149 6.15 -12.79 1.42
N ALA A 150 5.55 -13.77 0.72
CA ALA A 150 6.26 -14.86 0.09
C ALA A 150 7.23 -14.29 -0.95
N GLY A 151 8.50 -14.68 -0.82
CA GLY A 151 9.63 -14.03 -1.47
C GLY A 151 9.53 -13.95 -2.99
N SER A 152 9.55 -12.72 -3.50
CA SER A 152 9.89 -12.44 -4.89
C SER A 152 11.41 -12.32 -5.07
N ASP A 153 11.89 -12.65 -6.26
CA ASP A 153 13.29 -12.73 -6.68
C ASP A 153 14.19 -11.73 -5.96
N ALA A 154 15.20 -12.25 -5.24
CA ALA A 154 16.01 -11.50 -4.28
C ALA A 154 16.76 -10.32 -4.92
N VAL A 155 16.07 -9.19 -5.07
CA VAL A 155 16.68 -7.87 -5.16
C VAL A 155 17.43 -7.73 -3.85
N ARG A 156 18.77 -7.69 -3.93
CA ARG A 156 19.64 -7.50 -2.76
C ARG A 156 19.37 -6.14 -2.14
N THR A 157 18.37 -6.07 -1.28
CA THR A 157 18.09 -4.90 -0.46
C THR A 157 18.94 -4.98 0.79
N ARG A 158 19.34 -3.82 1.31
CA ARG A 158 20.01 -3.75 2.61
C ARG A 158 19.03 -4.17 3.70
N PRO A 159 19.50 -4.69 4.84
CA PRO A 159 18.64 -4.93 6.00
C PRO A 159 17.79 -3.71 6.32
N HIS A 160 16.52 -3.96 6.68
CA HIS A 160 15.57 -2.91 7.00
C HIS A 160 16.08 -2.05 8.16
N GLN A 161 16.17 -0.74 7.97
CA GLN A 161 16.65 0.18 9.01
C GLN A 161 15.46 0.87 9.67
N LYS A 162 14.98 0.30 10.79
CA LYS A 162 13.82 0.79 11.56
C LYS A 162 13.91 2.30 11.88
N SER A 163 15.11 2.81 12.18
CA SER A 163 15.32 4.23 12.50
C SER A 163 15.12 5.20 11.33
N LEU A 164 15.10 4.70 10.10
CA LEU A 164 14.88 5.49 8.88
C LEU A 164 13.49 5.27 8.29
N CYS A 165 12.71 4.32 8.81
CA CYS A 165 11.39 3.99 8.28
C CYS A 165 10.28 4.79 8.98
N GLU A 166 9.48 5.52 8.20
CA GLU A 166 8.36 6.30 8.74
C GLU A 166 7.33 5.40 9.44
N ALA A 167 7.01 4.24 8.87
CA ALA A 167 6.06 3.30 9.45
C ALA A 167 6.56 2.72 10.79
N CYS A 168 7.87 2.41 10.91
CA CYS A 168 8.45 1.98 12.19
C CYS A 168 8.34 3.06 13.26
N SER A 169 8.56 4.33 12.90
CA SER A 169 8.40 5.44 13.84
C SER A 169 6.98 5.60 14.39
N GLN A 170 5.99 5.04 13.69
CA GLN A 170 4.57 5.02 14.07
C GLN A 170 4.12 3.66 14.61
N GLY A 171 5.01 2.66 14.73
CA GLY A 171 4.69 1.32 15.21
C GLY A 171 3.82 0.49 14.26
N ILE A 172 3.84 0.79 12.96
CA ILE A 172 2.96 0.17 11.94
C ILE A 172 3.66 -0.99 11.21
N CYS A 173 4.98 -0.94 11.06
CA CYS A 173 5.72 -1.90 10.23
C CYS A 173 5.58 -3.34 10.77
N CYS A 174 5.16 -4.25 9.89
CA CYS A 174 4.64 -5.58 10.22
C CYS A 174 5.69 -6.70 10.36
N LEU A 175 6.97 -6.40 10.62
CA LEU A 175 7.98 -7.43 10.83
C LEU A 175 8.88 -7.06 12.01
N ASP A 176 8.80 -7.86 13.07
CA ASP A 176 9.85 -7.93 14.07
C ASP A 176 11.10 -8.52 13.39
N ASP A 177 12.11 -7.68 13.19
CA ASP A 177 13.48 -8.12 12.92
C ASP A 177 14.01 -8.87 14.16
N ASP A 178 13.72 -10.17 14.26
CA ASP A 178 14.50 -11.11 15.07
C ASP A 178 15.31 -12.06 14.16
#